data_AF-B8M1E9-F1
#
_entry.id   AF-B8M1E9-F1
#
_cell.length_a   1.000
_cell.length_b   1.000
_cell.length_c   1.000
_cell.angle_alpha   90.00
_cell.angle_beta   90.00
_cell.angle_gamma   90.00
#
_symmetry.space_group_name_H-M   'P 1'
#
loop_
_entity.id
_entity.type
_entity.pdbx_description
1 polymer ?
#
loop_
_entity_poly.entity_id
_entity_poly.type
_entity_poly.pdbx_seq_one_letter_code
_entity_poly.pdbx_strand_id
1 'polypeptide(L)'
;MPPASPLAIATSSLQRLVKEEASYHRELEQQTQRLQKLESVDLSNDDEGNHAFLLKQERQAVEETKAVLPTLKQKISDAVAKLEQLIVEEGNKGDNSNVEQLTAAKEAISSAKTAMREIS
;
A
#
# COMPACT_ATOMS: atom_id res chain seq x y z
N MET A 1 7.55 20.55 -22.73
CA MET A 1 6.74 19.32 -22.92
C MET A 1 5.29 19.65 -22.64
N PRO A 2 4.33 19.02 -23.33
CA PRO A 2 2.92 19.14 -22.96
C PRO A 2 2.67 18.57 -21.55
N PRO A 3 1.66 19.07 -20.81
CA PRO A 3 1.29 18.52 -19.52
C PRO A 3 0.79 17.08 -19.65
N ALA A 4 1.01 16.28 -18.60
CA ALA A 4 0.49 14.91 -18.54
C ALA A 4 -1.05 14.89 -18.60
N SER A 5 -1.62 13.88 -19.25
CA SER A 5 -3.07 13.71 -19.31
C SER A 5 -3.65 13.37 -17.93
N PRO A 6 -4.95 13.66 -17.70
CA PRO A 6 -5.63 13.22 -16.48
C PRO A 6 -5.51 11.70 -16.23
N LEU A 7 -5.60 10.89 -17.29
CA LEU A 7 -5.43 9.43 -17.21
C LEU A 7 -4.03 9.05 -16.72
N ALA A 8 -2.97 9.64 -17.29
CA ALA A 8 -1.59 9.38 -16.87
C ALA A 8 -1.32 9.84 -15.42
N ILE A 9 -1.88 10.98 -15.01
CA ILE A 9 -1.75 11.49 -13.63
C ILE A 9 -2.46 10.55 -12.64
N ALA A 10 -3.66 10.07 -12.98
CA ALA A 10 -4.39 9.14 -12.13
C ALA A 10 -3.70 7.78 -12.04
N THR A 11 -3.19 7.25 -13.15
CA THR A 11 -2.39 6.00 -13.19
C THR A 11 -1.17 6.10 -12.28
N SER A 12 -0.37 7.17 -12.40
CA SER A 12 0.83 7.36 -11.57
C SER A 12 0.49 7.54 -10.09
N SER A 13 -0.62 8.21 -9.78
CA SER A 13 -1.11 8.36 -8.40
C SER A 13 -1.50 7.01 -7.80
N LEU A 14 -2.23 6.16 -8.54
CA LEU A 14 -2.60 4.82 -8.08
C LEU A 14 -1.37 3.94 -7.88
N GLN A 15 -0.42 3.96 -8.81
CA GLN A 15 0.84 3.22 -8.68
C GLN A 15 1.63 3.62 -7.44
N ARG A 16 1.62 4.89 -7.04
CA ARG A 16 2.27 5.34 -5.80
C ARG A 16 1.59 4.76 -4.57
N LEU A 17 0.26 4.75 -4.53
CA LEU A 17 -0.50 4.16 -3.42
C LEU A 17 -0.24 2.65 -3.30
N VAL A 18 -0.13 1.93 -4.42
CA VAL A 18 0.23 0.49 -4.42
C VAL A 18 1.65 0.28 -3.87
N LYS A 19 2.61 1.15 -4.22
CA LYS A 19 3.97 1.06 -3.66
C LYS A 19 4.02 1.40 -2.18
N GLU A 20 3.21 2.35 -1.73
CA GLU A 20 3.06 2.71 -0.31
C GLU A 20 2.49 1.53 0.48
N GLU A 21 1.47 0.85 -0.05
CA GLU A 21 0.89 -0.35 0.55
C GLU A 21 1.93 -1.47 0.70
N ALA A 22 2.66 -1.77 -0.37
CA ALA A 22 3.74 -2.76 -0.33
C ALA A 22 4.86 -2.39 0.66
N SER A 23 5.10 -1.09 0.87
CA SER A 23 6.07 -0.62 1.87
C SER A 23 5.60 -0.92 3.29
N TYR A 24 4.33 -0.63 3.60
CA TYR A 24 3.77 -0.93 4.92
C TYR A 24 3.67 -2.43 5.17
N HIS A 25 3.41 -3.25 4.15
CA HIS A 25 3.43 -4.70 4.29
C HIS A 25 4.82 -5.23 4.67
N ARG A 26 5.88 -4.73 4.02
CA ARG A 26 7.27 -5.08 4.35
C ARG A 26 7.66 -4.60 5.75
N GLU A 27 7.22 -3.42 6.14
CA GLU A 27 7.46 -2.89 7.48
C GLU A 27 6.81 -3.80 8.54
N LEU A 28 5.55 -4.18 8.34
CA LEU A 28 4.82 -5.07 9.23
C LEU A 28 5.49 -6.44 9.35
N GLU A 29 5.98 -7.00 8.24
CA GLU A 29 6.75 -8.26 8.23
C GLU A 29 8.00 -8.13 9.09
N GLN A 30 8.80 -7.08 8.89
CA GLN A 30 10.04 -6.84 9.65
C GLN A 30 9.77 -6.63 11.14
N GLN A 31 8.75 -5.83 11.47
CA GLN A 31 8.34 -5.60 12.87
C GLN A 31 7.89 -6.90 13.53
N THR A 32 7.08 -7.71 12.84
CA THR A 32 6.62 -9.01 13.34
C THR A 32 7.79 -9.97 13.57
N GLN A 33 8.76 -10.02 12.66
CA GLN A 33 9.97 -10.83 12.84
C GLN A 33 10.81 -10.36 14.04
N ARG A 34 10.94 -9.05 14.27
CA ARG A 34 11.63 -8.50 15.46
C ARG A 34 10.87 -8.84 16.74
N LEU A 35 9.55 -8.72 16.73
CA LEU A 35 8.70 -9.07 17.86
C LEU A 35 8.86 -10.56 18.23
N GLN A 36 8.80 -11.47 17.25
CA GLN A 36 9.01 -12.90 17.47
C GLN A 36 10.39 -13.20 18.07
N LYS A 37 11.44 -12.52 17.58
CA LYS A 37 12.79 -12.65 18.15
C LYS A 37 12.83 -12.21 19.59
N LEU A 38 12.24 -11.05 19.92
CA LEU A 38 12.16 -10.56 21.30
C LEU A 38 11.41 -11.56 22.19
N GLU A 39 10.28 -12.09 21.74
CA GLU A 39 9.48 -13.08 22.48
C GLU A 39 10.20 -14.39 22.76
N SER A 40 11.20 -14.74 21.94
CA SER A 40 11.98 -15.98 22.06
C SER A 40 13.20 -15.89 22.98
N VAL A 41 13.54 -14.70 23.48
CA VAL A 41 14.71 -14.51 24.35
C VAL A 41 14.42 -15.05 25.76
N ASP A 42 15.30 -15.93 26.26
CA ASP A 42 15.31 -16.37 27.65
C ASP A 42 16.10 -15.36 28.49
N LEU A 43 15.48 -14.82 29.55
CA LEU A 43 15.97 -13.64 30.26
C LEU A 43 16.56 -13.98 31.62
N SER A 44 17.63 -13.27 31.97
CA SER A 44 18.08 -13.17 33.36
C SER A 44 17.31 -12.05 34.09
N ASN A 45 17.20 -12.10 35.42
CA ASN A 45 16.38 -11.17 36.22
C ASN A 45 16.71 -9.66 36.00
N ASP A 46 17.94 -9.30 35.62
CA ASP A 46 18.33 -7.90 35.36
C ASP A 46 17.91 -7.42 33.95
N ASP A 47 17.72 -8.34 33.01
CA ASP A 47 17.33 -8.04 31.62
C ASP A 47 15.81 -7.93 31.43
N GLU A 48 15.03 -8.44 32.39
CA GLU A 48 13.57 -8.59 32.28
C GLU A 48 12.83 -7.24 32.14
N GLY A 49 13.26 -6.21 32.87
CA GLY A 49 12.64 -4.88 32.82
C GLY A 49 12.86 -4.14 31.50
N ASN A 50 14.07 -4.19 30.96
CA ASN A 50 14.40 -3.61 29.65
C ASN A 50 13.71 -4.38 28.52
N HIS A 51 13.68 -5.71 28.63
CA HIS A 51 13.03 -6.57 27.65
C HIS A 51 11.54 -6.31 27.55
N ALA A 52 10.81 -6.23 28.67
CA ALA A 52 9.37 -5.96 28.68
C ALA A 52 9.02 -4.60 28.03
N PHE A 53 9.88 -3.59 28.23
CA PHE A 53 9.73 -2.29 27.58
C PHE A 53 9.88 -2.39 26.06
N LEU A 54 10.93 -3.06 25.57
CA LEU A 54 11.16 -3.28 24.14
C LEU A 54 10.03 -4.08 23.48
N LEU A 55 9.53 -5.11 24.18
CA LEU A 55 8.41 -5.93 23.73
C LEU A 55 7.14 -5.09 23.54
N LYS A 56 6.83 -4.23 24.51
CA LYS A 56 5.70 -3.31 24.43
C LYS A 56 5.86 -2.31 23.28
N GLN A 57 7.06 -1.76 23.10
CA GLN A 57 7.36 -0.80 22.04
C GLN A 57 7.19 -1.43 20.65
N GLU A 58 7.73 -2.62 20.43
CA GLU A 58 7.62 -3.29 19.13
C GLU A 58 6.16 -3.69 18.82
N ARG A 59 5.41 -4.14 19.83
CA ARG A 59 3.95 -4.39 19.71
C ARG A 59 3.20 -3.12 19.32
N GLN A 60 3.52 -1.99 19.95
CA GLN A 60 2.89 -0.72 19.60
C GLN A 60 3.19 -0.32 18.16
N ALA A 61 4.43 -0.46 17.70
CA ALA A 61 4.81 -0.17 16.31
C ALA A 61 4.02 -1.03 15.30
N VAL A 62 3.86 -2.33 15.57
CA VAL A 62 3.02 -3.24 14.77
C VAL A 62 1.59 -2.73 14.66
N GLU A 63 0.98 -2.36 15.79
CA GLU A 63 -0.42 -1.90 15.80
C GLU A 63 -0.58 -0.54 15.13
N GLU A 64 0.38 0.38 15.26
CA GLU A 64 0.39 1.66 14.55
C GLU A 64 0.47 1.48 13.04
N THR A 65 1.36 0.60 12.55
CA THR A 65 1.44 0.28 11.12
C THR A 65 0.15 -0.35 10.61
N LYS A 66 -0.44 -1.31 11.34
CA LYS A 66 -1.75 -1.89 10.99
C LYS A 66 -2.86 -0.84 10.92
N ALA A 67 -2.87 0.14 11.84
CA ALA A 67 -3.90 1.16 11.90
C ALA A 67 -3.92 2.08 10.66
N VAL A 68 -2.82 2.19 9.91
CA VAL A 68 -2.75 2.99 8.68
C VAL A 68 -3.40 2.26 7.49
N LEU A 69 -3.31 0.93 7.45
CA LEU A 69 -3.73 0.11 6.30
C LEU A 69 -5.21 0.30 5.89
N PRO A 70 -6.20 0.40 6.80
CA PRO A 70 -7.59 0.62 6.41
C PRO A 70 -7.79 1.93 5.63
N THR A 71 -7.14 3.00 6.07
CA THR A 71 -7.23 4.31 5.39
C THR A 71 -6.56 4.24 4.03
N LEU A 72 -5.44 3.51 3.91
CA LEU A 72 -4.76 3.30 2.64
C LEU A 72 -5.61 2.48 1.66
N LYS A 73 -6.28 1.43 2.15
CA LYS A 73 -7.24 0.63 1.35
C LYS A 73 -8.34 1.50 0.76
N GLN A 74 -8.91 2.40 1.57
CA GLN A 74 -9.93 3.33 1.08
C GLN A 74 -9.36 4.26 -0.01
N LYS A 75 -8.18 4.86 0.21
CA LYS A 75 -7.53 5.72 -0.79
C LYS A 75 -7.26 4.97 -2.12
N ILE A 76 -6.83 3.71 -2.05
CA ILE A 76 -6.63 2.87 -3.23
C ILE A 76 -7.96 2.61 -3.93
N SER A 77 -9.02 2.26 -3.19
CA SER A 77 -10.37 2.04 -3.73
C SER A 77 -10.90 3.28 -4.46
N ASP A 78 -10.78 4.46 -3.86
CA ASP A 78 -11.22 5.73 -4.45
C ASP A 78 -10.41 6.06 -5.72
N ALA A 79 -9.11 5.83 -5.69
CA ALA A 79 -8.23 6.02 -6.85
C ALA A 79 -8.54 5.03 -7.99
N VAL A 80 -8.89 3.78 -7.69
CA VAL A 80 -9.37 2.79 -8.66
C VAL A 80 -10.66 3.27 -9.31
N ALA A 81 -11.66 3.67 -8.53
CA ALA A 81 -12.94 4.15 -9.06
C ALA A 81 -12.76 5.37 -9.99
N LYS A 82 -11.90 6.32 -9.60
CA LYS A 82 -11.54 7.47 -10.45
C LYS A 82 -10.84 7.03 -11.74
N LEU A 83 -9.92 6.08 -11.67
CA LEU A 83 -9.18 5.60 -12.84
C LEU A 83 -10.09 4.83 -13.81
N GLU A 84 -11.03 4.04 -13.28
CA GLU A 84 -12.04 3.34 -14.08
C GLU A 84 -12.92 4.33 -14.86
N GLN A 85 -13.32 5.45 -14.25
CA GLN A 85 -14.04 6.54 -14.95
C GLN A 85 -13.21 7.14 -16.09
N LEU A 86 -11.93 7.47 -15.83
CA LEU A 86 -11.05 8.05 -16.85
C LEU A 86 -10.74 7.10 -18.00
N ILE A 87 -10.71 5.79 -17.75
CA ILE A 87 -10.58 4.76 -18.80
C ILE A 87 -11.78 4.81 -19.75
N VAL A 88 -13.00 4.96 -19.21
CA VAL A 88 -14.23 5.06 -20.03
C VAL A 88 -14.19 6.34 -20.87
N GLU A 89 -13.85 7.48 -20.26
CA GLU A 89 -13.72 8.76 -20.97
C GLU A 89 -12.68 8.70 -22.10
N GLU A 90 -11.52 8.09 -21.82
CA GLU A 90 -10.47 7.93 -22.82
C GLU A 90 -10.92 6.98 -23.94
N GLY A 91 -11.61 5.88 -23.62
CA GLY A 91 -12.14 4.93 -24.61
C GLY A 91 -13.22 5.52 -25.51
N ASN A 92 -14.01 6.48 -25.03
CA ASN A 92 -15.03 7.17 -25.81
C ASN A 92 -14.45 8.08 -26.91
N LYS A 93 -13.13 8.30 -26.93
CA LYS A 93 -12.45 9.06 -27.99
C LYS A 93 -12.24 8.26 -29.29
N GLY A 94 -12.53 6.95 -29.28
CA GLY A 94 -12.41 6.08 -30.45
C GLY A 94 -10.98 6.05 -31.00
N ASP A 95 -10.80 6.38 -32.27
CA ASP A 95 -9.48 6.37 -32.92
C ASP A 95 -8.48 7.38 -32.32
N ASN A 96 -8.96 8.36 -31.56
CA ASN A 96 -8.12 9.34 -30.87
C ASN A 96 -7.71 8.91 -29.44
N SER A 97 -8.14 7.73 -28.99
CA SER A 97 -7.80 7.21 -27.67
C SER A 97 -6.31 6.85 -27.57
N ASN A 98 -5.70 7.15 -26.43
CA ASN A 98 -4.34 6.70 -26.14
C ASN A 98 -4.32 5.27 -25.59
N VAL A 99 -4.10 4.29 -26.47
CA VAL A 99 -4.09 2.85 -26.15
C VAL A 99 -3.02 2.47 -25.11
N GLU A 100 -1.85 3.12 -25.15
CA GLU A 100 -0.77 2.87 -24.18
C GLU A 100 -1.20 3.28 -22.77
N GLN A 101 -1.80 4.47 -22.62
CA GLN A 101 -2.30 4.94 -21.33
C GLN A 101 -3.46 4.09 -20.82
N LEU A 102 -4.35 3.63 -21.71
CA LEU A 102 -5.42 2.70 -21.36
C LEU A 102 -4.88 1.36 -20.82
N THR A 103 -3.82 0.85 -21.44
CA THR A 103 -3.16 -0.40 -21.01
C THR A 103 -2.51 -0.22 -19.64
N ALA A 104 -1.70 0.83 -19.47
CA ALA A 104 -1.04 1.14 -18.21
C ALA A 104 -2.05 1.37 -17.06
N ALA A 105 -3.19 2.01 -17.34
CA ALA A 105 -4.24 2.22 -16.36
C ALA A 105 -4.89 0.90 -15.91
N LYS A 106 -5.16 -0.03 -16.84
CA LYS A 106 -5.71 -1.35 -16.53
C LYS A 106 -4.73 -2.19 -15.69
N GLU A 107 -3.45 -2.16 -16.02
CA GLU A 107 -2.40 -2.83 -15.24
C GLU A 107 -2.28 -2.26 -13.81
N ALA A 108 -2.37 -0.93 -13.67
CA ALA A 108 -2.37 -0.28 -12.36
C ALA A 108 -3.59 -0.70 -11.52
N ILE A 109 -4.78 -0.80 -12.13
CA ILE A 109 -5.99 -1.30 -11.44
C ILE A 109 -5.82 -2.76 -11.02
N SER A 110 -5.24 -3.60 -11.88
CA SER A 110 -4.98 -5.01 -11.54
C SER A 110 -4.06 -5.12 -10.32
N SER A 111 -2.94 -4.37 -10.33
CA SER A 111 -1.99 -4.33 -9.21
C SER A 111 -2.66 -3.81 -7.93
N ALA A 112 -3.48 -2.77 -8.04
CA ALA A 112 -4.22 -2.21 -6.91
C ALA A 112 -5.24 -3.19 -6.31
N LYS A 113 -5.94 -3.96 -7.15
CA LYS A 113 -6.87 -4.99 -6.69
C LYS A 113 -6.15 -6.13 -5.96
N THR A 114 -4.91 -6.46 -6.33
CA THR A 114 -4.06 -7.37 -5.57
C THR A 114 -3.69 -6.77 -4.21
N ALA A 115 -3.13 -5.56 -4.19
CA ALA A 115 -2.73 -4.86 -2.96
C ALA A 115 -3.88 -4.75 -1.93
N MET A 116 -5.10 -4.40 -2.37
CA MET A 116 -6.26 -4.31 -1.47
C MET A 116 -6.69 -5.64 -0.85
N ARG A 117 -6.35 -6.78 -1.46
CA ARG A 117 -6.63 -8.12 -0.90
C ARG A 117 -5.62 -8.50 0.15
N GLU A 118 -4.39 -7.99 0.06
CA GLU A 118 -3.34 -8.21 1.06
C GLU A 118 -3.67 -7.45 2.35
N ILE A 119 -4.34 -6.30 2.26
CA ILE A 119 -4.94 -5.60 3.41
C ILE A 119 -6.17 -6.39 3.90
N SER A 120 -5.95 -7.37 4.79
CA SER A 120 -7.00 -8.16 5.46
C SER A 120 -7.53 -7.48 6.73
#